data_AF-A0A2D8KVG5-F1
#
_entry.id   AF-A0A2D8KVG5-F1
#
_cell.length_a   1.000
_cell.length_b   1.000
_cell.length_c   1.000
_cell.angle_alpha   90.00
_cell.angle_beta   90.00
_cell.angle_gamma   90.00
#
_symmetry.space_group_name_H-M   'P 1'
#
loop_
_entity.id
_entity.type
_entity.pdbx_description
1 polymer ?
#
loop_
_entity_poly.entity_id
_entity_poly.type
_entity_poly.pdbx_seq_one_letter_code
_entity_poly.pdbx_strand_id
1 'polypeptide(L)'
;MSTELETSEFEQAAQQMVELGNRLLDDDEEADSWEVASGLLAGAVHFWLYSRQPTGDLANDSEDEIDTAELRMKKLIVEVQHFSEDSEYYHTPLDSNSGSA
;
A
#
# COMPACT_ATOMS: atom_id res chain seq x y z
N MET A 1 -31.45 5.23 -3.58
CA MET A 1 -30.52 5.95 -2.68
C MET A 1 -29.95 4.94 -1.70
N SER A 2 -28.84 4.31 -2.07
CA SER A 2 -28.13 3.33 -1.23
C SER A 2 -26.62 3.51 -1.42
N THR A 3 -26.15 4.76 -1.31
CA THR A 3 -24.77 5.19 -1.55
C THR A 3 -24.08 5.61 -0.25
N GLU A 4 -24.35 4.91 0.86
CA GLU A 4 -23.88 5.33 2.21
C GLU A 4 -23.44 4.17 3.13
N LEU A 5 -23.22 2.94 2.64
CA LEU A 5 -22.91 1.80 3.55
C LEU A 5 -21.64 0.98 3.27
N GLU A 6 -20.82 1.31 2.27
CA GLU A 6 -19.54 0.58 2.09
C GLU A 6 -18.40 1.56 1.80
N THR A 7 -17.75 2.04 2.85
CA THR A 7 -16.31 2.33 2.76
C THR A 7 -15.66 0.98 2.45
N SER A 8 -15.05 0.83 1.27
CA SER A 8 -14.53 -0.48 0.85
C SER A 8 -13.50 -1.00 1.87
N GLU A 9 -13.36 -2.33 2.04
CA GLU A 9 -12.38 -2.92 2.98
C GLU A 9 -10.95 -2.39 2.74
N PHE A 10 -10.65 -2.05 1.49
CA PHE A 10 -9.44 -1.36 1.08
C PHE A 10 -9.31 0.03 1.71
N GLU A 11 -10.31 0.89 1.58
CA GLU A 11 -10.31 2.25 2.14
C GLU A 11 -10.16 2.23 3.67
N GLN A 12 -10.86 1.30 4.34
CA GLN A 12 -10.76 1.14 5.78
C GLN A 12 -9.34 0.73 6.22
N ALA A 13 -8.71 -0.20 5.49
CA ALA A 13 -7.34 -0.64 5.78
C ALA A 13 -6.33 0.50 5.55
N ALA A 14 -6.48 1.25 4.45
CA ALA A 14 -5.62 2.40 4.14
C ALA A 14 -5.75 3.50 5.20
N GLN A 15 -6.98 3.83 5.62
CA GLN A 15 -7.23 4.82 6.66
C GLN A 15 -6.59 4.41 8.00
N GLN A 16 -6.76 3.16 8.43
CA GLN A 16 -6.16 2.67 9.68
C GLN A 16 -4.63 2.74 9.66
N MET A 17 -4.00 2.55 8.49
CA MET A 17 -2.55 2.66 8.35
C MET A 17 -2.07 4.11 8.54
N VAL A 18 -2.79 5.10 7.98
CA VAL A 18 -2.48 6.52 8.19
C VAL A 18 -2.67 6.91 9.66
N GLU A 19 -3.78 6.49 10.28
CA GLU A 19 -4.04 6.72 11.71
C GLU A 19 -2.97 6.10 12.61
N LEU A 20 -2.45 4.92 12.25
CA LEU A 20 -1.33 4.32 12.96
C LEU A 20 -0.06 5.17 12.82
N GLY A 21 0.26 5.67 11.63
CA GLY A 21 1.42 6.53 11.42
C GLY A 21 1.35 7.83 12.22
N ASN A 22 0.19 8.48 12.23
CA ASN A 22 -0.01 9.68 13.04
C ASN A 22 0.19 9.40 14.52
N ARG A 23 -0.38 8.30 15.05
CA ARG A 23 -0.18 7.92 16.45
C ARG A 23 1.28 7.66 16.80
N LEU A 24 2.03 6.99 15.92
CA LEU A 24 3.46 6.72 16.15
C LEU A 24 4.29 8.01 16.22
N LEU A 25 3.91 9.04 15.47
CA LEU A 25 4.56 10.35 15.52
C LEU A 25 4.13 11.18 16.73
N ASP A 26 2.87 11.06 17.14
CA ASP A 26 2.36 11.75 18.33
C ASP A 26 2.92 11.16 19.63
N ASP A 27 3.21 9.85 19.66
CA ASP A 27 3.72 9.14 20.83
C ASP A 27 5.20 9.45 21.12
N ASP A 28 5.97 9.94 20.13
CA ASP A 28 7.40 10.27 20.24
C ASP A 28 7.75 11.55 19.48
N GLU A 29 7.97 12.65 20.22
CA GLU A 29 8.33 13.97 19.68
C GLU A 29 9.67 13.98 18.91
N GLU A 30 10.53 12.99 19.14
CA GLU A 30 11.82 12.83 18.44
C GLU A 30 11.72 11.89 17.22
N ALA A 31 10.54 11.31 16.95
CA ALA A 31 10.37 10.37 15.86
C ALA A 31 10.64 10.99 14.48
N ASP A 32 11.43 10.30 13.67
CA ASP A 32 11.62 10.66 12.27
C ASP A 32 10.45 10.14 11.44
N SER A 33 9.64 11.06 10.91
CA SER A 33 8.54 10.76 9.99
C SER A 33 8.92 9.89 8.79
N TRP A 34 10.14 9.98 8.28
CA TRP A 34 10.61 9.16 7.17
C TRP A 34 10.89 7.72 7.60
N GLU A 35 11.46 7.53 8.79
CA GLU A 35 11.69 6.20 9.34
C GLU A 35 10.35 5.50 9.67
N VAL A 36 9.41 6.24 10.28
CA VAL A 36 8.06 5.73 10.56
C VAL A 36 7.35 5.35 9.26
N ALA A 37 7.34 6.23 8.24
CA ALA A 37 6.72 5.93 6.95
C ALA A 37 7.35 4.71 6.27
N SER A 38 8.69 4.60 6.30
CA SER A 38 9.41 3.45 5.75
C SER A 38 9.08 2.14 6.48
N GLY A 39 8.94 2.19 7.81
CA GLY A 39 8.53 1.05 8.62
C GLY A 39 7.10 0.59 8.34
N LEU A 40 6.16 1.52 8.20
CA LEU A 40 4.78 1.22 7.82
C LEU A 40 4.69 0.57 6.44
N LEU A 41 5.43 1.11 5.45
CA LEU A 41 5.52 0.51 4.12
C LEU A 41 6.10 -0.91 4.17
N ALA A 42 7.17 -1.14 4.93
CA ALA A 42 7.73 -2.48 5.10
C ALA A 42 6.71 -3.46 5.70
N GLY A 43 5.94 -3.03 6.70
CA GLY A 43 4.85 -3.81 7.29
C GLY A 43 3.75 -4.13 6.29
N ALA A 44 3.32 -3.16 5.48
CA ALA A 44 2.34 -3.33 4.42
C ALA A 44 2.79 -4.37 3.39
N VAL A 45 4.05 -4.29 2.94
CA VAL A 45 4.66 -5.25 2.02
C VAL A 45 4.68 -6.66 2.62
N HIS A 46 5.09 -6.80 3.88
CA HIS A 46 5.09 -8.11 4.57
C HIS A 46 3.69 -8.72 4.63
N PHE A 47 2.69 -7.93 5.02
CA PHE A 47 1.31 -8.39 5.10
C PHE A 47 0.76 -8.79 3.72
N TRP A 48 1.02 -7.97 2.70
CA TRP A 48 0.60 -8.26 1.33
C TRP A 48 1.17 -9.59 0.83
N LEU A 49 2.46 -9.83 1.02
CA LEU A 49 3.11 -11.09 0.64
C LEU A 49 2.59 -12.29 1.45
N TYR A 50 2.36 -12.10 2.74
CA TYR A 50 1.78 -13.13 3.61
C TYR A 50 0.36 -13.53 3.18
N SER A 51 -0.48 -12.55 2.84
CA SER A 51 -1.87 -12.79 2.42
C SER A 51 -2.03 -13.57 1.10
N ARG A 52 -0.94 -13.69 0.34
CA ARG A 52 -0.88 -14.27 -1.02
C ARG A 52 0.12 -15.40 -1.11
N GLN A 53 0.42 -16.06 0.01
CA GLN A 53 1.28 -17.23 0.00
C GLN A 53 0.65 -18.35 -0.84
N PRO A 54 1.45 -19.07 -1.63
CA PRO A 54 0.93 -20.16 -2.45
C PRO A 54 0.45 -21.26 -1.51
N THR A 55 -0.74 -21.79 -1.79
CA THR A 55 -1.37 -22.81 -0.93
C THR A 55 -0.74 -24.20 -1.11
N GLY A 56 0.00 -24.39 -2.21
CA GLY A 56 0.65 -25.66 -2.55
C GLY A 56 -0.30 -26.69 -3.17
N ASP A 57 -1.55 -26.30 -3.47
CA ASP A 57 -2.51 -27.17 -4.14
C ASP A 57 -2.35 -27.12 -5.66
N LEU A 58 -1.81 -28.19 -6.24
CA LEU A 58 -1.60 -28.35 -7.69
C LEU A 58 -2.90 -28.46 -8.49
N ALA A 59 -4.06 -28.54 -7.82
CA ALA A 59 -5.37 -28.63 -8.48
C ALA A 59 -6.04 -27.27 -8.74
N ASN A 60 -5.45 -26.17 -8.24
CA ASN A 60 -5.99 -24.82 -8.40
C ASN A 60 -5.33 -24.13 -9.61
N ASP A 61 -5.82 -24.42 -10.82
CA ASP A 61 -5.39 -23.80 -12.11
C ASP A 61 -5.57 -22.25 -12.16
N SER A 62 -6.10 -21.62 -11.10
CA SER A 62 -6.30 -20.17 -11.01
C SER A 62 -5.18 -19.42 -10.27
N GLU A 63 -4.23 -20.12 -9.63
CA GLU A 63 -3.17 -19.50 -8.81
C GLU A 63 -1.86 -19.18 -9.57
N ASP A 64 -1.80 -19.43 -10.88
CA ASP A 64 -0.60 -19.24 -11.72
C ASP A 64 -0.10 -17.78 -11.81
N GLU A 65 -0.90 -16.78 -11.38
CA GLU A 65 -0.48 -15.37 -11.46
C GLU A 65 0.45 -14.91 -10.32
N ILE A 66 0.55 -15.65 -9.21
CA ILE A 66 1.31 -15.26 -8.01
C ILE A 66 1.97 -16.44 -7.27
N ASP A 67 2.09 -17.60 -7.92
CA ASP A 67 2.61 -18.84 -7.31
C ASP A 67 4.11 -18.74 -6.93
N THR A 68 4.90 -18.01 -7.70
CA THR A 68 6.33 -17.74 -7.45
C THR A 68 6.57 -16.42 -6.72
N ALA A 69 7.75 -16.31 -6.08
CA ALA A 69 8.14 -15.07 -5.40
C ALA A 69 8.28 -13.91 -6.40
N GLU A 70 8.81 -14.18 -7.59
CA GLU A 70 9.00 -13.23 -8.68
C GLU A 70 7.66 -12.69 -9.19
N LEU A 71 6.67 -13.57 -9.36
CA LEU A 71 5.33 -13.16 -9.79
C LEU A 71 4.61 -12.34 -8.72
N ARG A 72 4.71 -12.73 -7.44
CA ARG A 72 4.22 -11.89 -6.32
C ARG A 72 4.85 -10.50 -6.33
N MET A 73 6.19 -10.42 -6.48
CA MET A 73 6.88 -9.14 -6.52
C MET A 73 6.42 -8.28 -7.70
N LYS A 74 6.25 -8.87 -8.89
CA LYS A 74 5.75 -8.15 -10.06
C LYS A 74 4.36 -7.56 -9.82
N LYS A 75 3.45 -8.33 -9.23
CA LYS A 75 2.07 -7.87 -8.96
C LYS A 75 2.05 -6.80 -7.86
N LEU A 76 2.87 -6.95 -6.82
CA LEU A 76 3.06 -5.92 -5.79
C LEU A 76 3.54 -4.59 -6.39
N ILE A 77 4.54 -4.61 -7.28
CA ILE A 77 5.04 -3.39 -7.92
C ILE A 77 3.94 -2.69 -8.73
N VAL A 78 3.12 -3.46 -9.46
CA VAL A 78 2.00 -2.92 -10.23
C VAL A 78 0.96 -2.25 -9.31
N GLU A 79 0.59 -2.90 -8.21
CA GLU A 79 -0.36 -2.32 -7.24
C GLU A 79 0.22 -1.06 -6.58
N VAL A 80 1.49 -1.08 -6.15
CA VAL A 80 2.16 0.09 -5.56
C VAL A 80 2.21 1.26 -6.55
N GLN A 81 2.49 0.99 -7.82
CA GLN A 81 2.49 2.03 -8.86
C GLN A 81 1.10 2.64 -9.01
N HIS A 82 0.06 1.81 -9.09
CA HIS A 82 -1.31 2.29 -9.20
C HIS A 82 -1.73 3.14 -7.98
N PHE A 83 -1.45 2.68 -6.77
CA PHE A 83 -1.76 3.45 -5.54
C PHE A 83 -0.96 4.75 -5.45
N SER A 84 0.26 4.77 -6.00
CA SER A 84 1.04 5.99 -6.10
C SER A 84 0.37 6.95 -7.07
N GLU A 85 0.04 6.51 -8.28
CA GLU A 85 -0.61 7.36 -9.30
C GLU A 85 -1.97 7.91 -8.87
N ASP A 86 -2.72 7.17 -8.05
CA ASP A 86 -4.02 7.60 -7.50
C ASP A 86 -3.89 8.57 -6.31
N SER A 87 -2.69 8.70 -5.72
CA SER A 87 -2.46 9.57 -4.57
C SER A 87 -2.42 11.05 -4.96
N GLU A 88 -3.15 11.89 -4.22
CA GLU A 88 -3.10 13.35 -4.36
C GLU A 88 -1.70 13.93 -4.09
N TYR A 89 -0.82 13.16 -3.43
CA TYR A 89 0.55 13.56 -3.12
C TYR A 89 1.57 13.13 -4.19
N TYR A 90 1.17 12.38 -5.22
CA TYR A 90 2.10 11.87 -6.24
C TYR A 90 2.63 12.95 -7.18
N HIS A 91 1.77 13.89 -7.55
CA HIS A 91 2.14 15.11 -8.24
C HIS A 91 1.82 16.30 -7.36
N THR A 92 2.85 17.08 -7.00
CA THR A 92 2.66 18.29 -6.22
C THR A 92 3.00 19.52 -7.05
N PRO A 93 2.35 20.68 -6.82
CA PRO A 93 2.71 21.93 -7.50
C PRO A 93 4.14 22.41 -7.24
N LEU A 94 4.85 21.80 -6.28
CA LEU A 94 6.23 22.10 -5.92
C LEU A 94 7.22 21.15 -6.58
N ASP A 95 6.76 20.20 -7.40
CA ASP A 95 7.64 19.25 -8.06
C ASP A 95 8.63 20.01 -8.98
N SER A 96 9.90 19.64 -8.93
CA SER A 96 10.94 20.32 -9.74
C SER A 96 10.70 20.27 -11.25
N ASN A 97 9.85 19.34 -11.70
CA ASN A 97 9.41 19.16 -13.08
C ASN A 97 7.97 19.63 -13.34
N SER A 98 7.23 20.14 -12.33
CA SER A 98 5.96 20.83 -12.52
C SER A 98 6.24 22.26 -13.00
N GLY A 99 6.82 22.36 -14.20
CA GLY A 99 7.11 23.64 -14.82
C GLY A 99 5.82 24.39 -15.15
N SER A 100 5.57 25.51 -14.49
CA SER A 100 4.87 26.62 -15.12
C SER A 100 5.86 27.31 -16.07
N ALA A 101 5.90 26.85 -17.32
CA ALA A 101 6.56 27.52 -18.44
C ALA A 101 5.52 28.12 -19.38
#